data_AF-A0A4R4XSW0-F1
#
_entry.id   AF-A0A4R4XSW0-F1
#
_cell.length_a   1.000
_cell.length_b   1.000
_cell.length_c   1.000
_cell.angle_alpha   90.00
_cell.angle_beta   90.00
_cell.angle_gamma   90.00
#
_symmetry.space_group_name_H-M   'P 1'
#
loop_
_entity.id
_entity.type
_entity.pdbx_description
1 polymer ?
#
loop_
_entity_poly.entity_id
_entity_poly.type
_entity_poly.pdbx_seq_one_letter_code
_entity_poly.pdbx_strand_id
1 'polypeptide(L)' 'MDNLRTEERGHAPSQEFAAQANATSALYEEASADREAFWAKQAERLAWDTKWDQVLDWSNAPFAKWYVGGKL' A
#
# COMPACT_ATOMS: atom_id res chain seq x y z
N MET A 1 -30.23 -30.43 14.83
CA MET A 1 -29.39 -29.38 15.44
C MET A 1 -28.11 -29.30 14.65
N ASP A 2 -27.73 -28.06 14.39
CA ASP A 2 -26.64 -27.57 13.57
C ASP A 2 -25.26 -28.15 13.91
N ASN A 3 -24.39 -28.27 12.91
CA ASN A 3 -22.95 -28.20 13.13
C ASN A 3 -22.23 -27.83 11.82
N LEU A 4 -22.49 -26.61 11.33
CA LEU A 4 -21.54 -25.94 10.43
C LEU A 4 -20.20 -25.75 11.18
N ARG A 5 -19.28 -26.70 11.03
CA ARG A 5 -17.87 -26.47 11.38
C ARG A 5 -17.28 -25.55 10.31
N THR A 6 -17.11 -24.28 10.66
CA THR A 6 -16.23 -23.37 9.92
C THR A 6 -14.81 -23.91 10.04
N GLU A 7 -14.36 -24.68 9.06
CA GLU A 7 -12.95 -25.06 8.96
C GLU A 7 -12.16 -23.84 8.46
N GLU A 8 -11.69 -22.99 9.37
CA GLU A 8 -10.63 -22.02 9.06
C GLU A 8 -9.28 -22.73 8.92
N ARG A 9 -9.12 -23.52 7.85
CA ARG A 9 -7.83 -24.10 7.51
C ARG A 9 -6.98 -23.03 6.83
N GLY A 10 -6.33 -22.21 7.64
CA GLY A 10 -5.28 -21.30 7.16
C GLY A 10 -4.08 -22.09 6.68
N HIS A 11 -3.71 -21.92 5.41
CA HIS A 11 -2.49 -22.49 4.85
C HIS A 11 -1.41 -21.40 4.84
N ALA A 12 -0.66 -21.28 5.93
CA ALA A 12 0.45 -20.35 5.99
C ALA A 12 1.52 -20.73 4.96
N PRO A 13 2.16 -19.74 4.29
CA PRO A 13 3.29 -20.02 3.43
C PRO A 13 4.44 -20.67 4.21
N SER A 14 5.30 -21.41 3.50
CA SER A 14 6.55 -21.88 4.10
C SER A 14 7.42 -20.68 4.54
N GLN A 15 8.28 -20.89 5.54
CA GLN A 15 9.19 -19.85 6.00
C GLN A 15 10.13 -19.37 4.89
N GLU A 16 10.60 -20.29 4.05
CA GLU A 16 11.47 -19.97 2.90
C GLU A 16 10.76 -19.07 1.87
N PHE A 17 9.47 -19.33 1.61
CA PHE A 17 8.67 -18.48 0.72
C PHE A 17 8.43 -17.10 1.35
N ALA A 18 8.07 -17.05 2.63
CA ALA A 18 7.83 -15.79 3.35
C ALA A 18 9.09 -14.91 3.44
N ALA A 19 10.28 -15.51 3.55
CA ALA A 19 11.56 -14.78 3.58
C ALA A 19 11.88 -14.04 2.28
N GLN A 20 11.27 -14.44 1.15
CA GLN A 20 11.43 -13.82 -0.16
C GLN A 20 10.31 -12.82 -0.49
N ALA A 21 9.48 -12.45 0.49
CA ALA A 21 8.37 -11.54 0.27
C ALA A 21 8.86 -10.13 -0.11
N ASN A 22 8.25 -9.55 -1.14
CA ASN A 22 8.52 -8.17 -1.56
C ASN A 22 8.04 -7.11 -0.54
N ALA A 23 7.21 -7.51 0.40
CA ALA A 23 6.59 -6.67 1.41
C ALA A 23 6.40 -7.48 2.70
N THR A 24 6.61 -6.83 3.84
CA THR A 24 6.34 -7.41 5.17
C THR A 24 5.30 -6.57 5.89
N SER A 25 4.83 -7.06 7.04
CA SER A 25 3.87 -6.32 7.88
C SER A 25 4.36 -4.94 8.32
N ALA A 26 5.68 -4.72 8.36
CA ALA A 26 6.28 -3.43 8.70
C ALA A 26 5.82 -2.29 7.77
N LEU A 27 5.47 -2.59 6.51
CA LEU A 27 4.95 -1.56 5.59
C LEU A 27 3.62 -0.97 6.06
N TYR A 28 2.80 -1.74 6.80
CA TYR A 28 1.55 -1.20 7.36
C TYR A 28 1.83 -0.19 8.46
N GLU A 29 2.82 -0.46 9.31
CA GLU A 29 3.24 0.47 10.36
C GLU A 29 3.80 1.76 9.75
N GLU A 30 4.66 1.65 8.73
CA GLU A 30 5.19 2.80 7.99
C GLU A 30 4.07 3.63 7.34
N ALA A 31 3.15 2.98 6.64
CA ALA A 31 2.02 3.64 5.97
C ALA A 31 1.03 4.30 6.94
N SER A 32 0.86 3.72 8.13
CA SER A 32 -0.01 4.28 9.18
C SER A 32 0.61 5.50 9.85
N ALA A 33 1.93 5.51 10.03
CA ALA A 33 2.66 6.62 10.65
C ALA A 33 2.61 7.89 9.79
N ASP A 34 2.84 7.76 8.48
CA ASP A 34 2.69 8.84 7.51
C ASP A 34 2.32 8.30 6.14
N ARG A 35 1.03 8.42 5.82
CA ARG A 35 0.48 7.89 4.57
C ARG A 35 1.00 8.61 3.33
N GLU A 36 1.18 9.93 3.40
CA GLU A 36 1.64 10.69 2.24
C GLU A 36 3.13 10.44 1.97
N ALA A 37 3.96 10.42 3.01
CA ALA A 37 5.37 10.08 2.86
C ALA A 37 5.57 8.64 2.36
N PHE A 38 4.77 7.69 2.87
CA PHE A 38 4.80 6.31 2.39
C PHE A 38 4.50 6.22 0.89
N TRP A 39 3.41 6.84 0.45
CA TRP A 39 3.02 6.81 -0.97
C TRP A 39 3.98 7.59 -1.87
N ALA A 40 4.56 8.69 -1.38
CA ALA A 40 5.65 9.38 -2.07
C ALA A 40 6.81 8.43 -2.37
N LYS A 41 7.30 7.73 -1.34
CA LYS A 41 8.39 6.75 -1.45
C LYS A 41 8.05 5.60 -2.40
N GLN A 42 6.82 5.09 -2.37
CA GLN A 42 6.40 4.05 -3.31
C GLN A 42 6.37 4.56 -4.76
N ALA A 43 5.92 5.80 -4.98
CA ALA A 43 5.81 6.40 -6.31
C ALA A 43 7.15 6.69 -6.97
N GLU A 44 8.24 6.86 -6.21
CA GLU A 44 9.61 6.99 -6.74
C GLU A 44 10.06 5.74 -7.53
N ARG A 45 9.38 4.60 -7.36
CA ARG A 45 9.69 3.35 -8.08
C ARG A 45 9.23 3.37 -9.53
N LEU A 46 8.39 4.33 -9.91
CA LEU A 46 7.92 4.52 -11.28
C LEU A 46 8.85 5.48 -12.02
N ALA A 47 8.97 5.29 -13.33
CA ALA A 47 9.65 6.26 -14.19
C ALA A 47 8.65 7.37 -14.54
N TRP A 48 8.87 8.56 -14.00
CA TRP A 48 8.06 9.73 -14.29
C TRP A 48 8.73 10.58 -15.36
N ASP A 49 7.98 10.99 -16.38
CA ASP A 49 8.39 12.05 -17.30
C ASP A 49 8.47 13.40 -16.56
N THR A 50 7.51 13.65 -15.66
CA THR A 50 7.53 14.80 -14.76
C THR A 50 7.16 14.34 -13.35
N LYS A 51 8.01 14.62 -12.38
CA LYS A 51 7.73 14.31 -10.96
C LYS A 51 6.60 15.21 -10.44
N TRP A 52 5.75 14.65 -9.59
CA TRP A 52 4.64 15.38 -8.98
C TRP A 52 5.11 16.47 -8.00
N ASP A 53 4.30 17.51 -7.84
CA ASP A 53 4.52 18.61 -6.88
C ASP A 53 3.89 18.29 -5.51
N GLN A 54 2.79 17.54 -5.51
CA GLN A 54 2.04 17.18 -4.30
C GLN A 54 1.54 15.74 -4.37
N VAL A 55 1.76 14.97 -3.31
CA VAL A 55 1.39 13.56 -3.25
C VAL A 55 -0.13 13.38 -3.17
N LEU A 56 -0.80 14.12 -2.30
CA LEU A 56 -2.24 14.06 -2.13
C LEU A 56 -2.81 15.47 -1.95
N ASP A 57 -3.72 15.86 -2.85
CA ASP A 57 -4.58 17.03 -2.67
C ASP A 57 -5.97 16.58 -2.21
N TRP A 58 -6.29 16.94 -0.96
CA TRP A 58 -7.58 16.68 -0.32
C TRP A 58 -8.46 17.94 -0.18
N SER A 59 -8.03 19.07 -0.75
CA SER A 59 -8.72 20.37 -0.56
C SER A 59 -10.15 20.39 -1.12
N ASN A 60 -10.44 19.56 -2.12
CA ASN A 60 -11.77 19.45 -2.74
C ASN A 60 -12.42 18.08 -2.48
N ALA A 61 -12.37 17.60 -1.24
CA ALA A 61 -13.03 16.36 -0.84
C ALA A 61 -14.53 16.35 -1.25
N PRO A 62 -15.07 15.21 -1.73
CA PRO A 62 -14.47 13.88 -1.80
C PRO A 62 -13.62 13.62 -3.07
N PHE A 63 -13.35 14.64 -3.90
CA PHE A 63 -12.61 14.52 -5.16
C PHE A 63 -11.10 14.70 -4.94
N ALA A 64 -10.52 13.77 -4.20
CA ALA A 64 -9.08 13.77 -3.95
C ALA A 64 -8.27 13.55 -5.23
N LYS A 65 -7.11 14.21 -5.32
CA LYS A 65 -6.16 14.03 -6.42
C LYS A 65 -4.84 13.51 -5.88
N TRP A 66 -4.30 12.48 -6.52
CA TRP A 66 -2.99 11.91 -6.20
C TRP A 66 -1.95 12.36 -7.21
N TYR A 67 -0.73 12.61 -6.75
CA TYR A 67 0.45 12.96 -7.55
C TYR A 67 0.20 14.16 -8.49
N VAL A 68 -0.31 15.25 -7.92
CA VAL A 68 -0.66 16.47 -8.67
C VAL A 68 0.57 17.03 -9.37
N GLY A 69 0.41 17.36 -10.66
CA GLY A 69 1.49 17.84 -11.52
C GLY A 69 2.33 16.73 -12.16
N GLY A 70 2.22 15.48 -11.68
CA GLY A 70 3.00 14.36 -12.19
C GLY A 70 2.54 13.85 -13.55
N LYS A 71 3.49 13.35 -14.35
CA LYS A 71 3.26 12.68 -15.64
C LYS A 71 4.10 11.41 -15.75
N LEU A 72 3.45 10.31 -16.14
CA LEU A 72 4.06 8.99 -16.40
C LEU A 72 4.35 8.79 -17.87
#